data_AF-A0ABC8KA35-F1
#
_entry.id   AF-A0ABC8KA35-F1
#
_cell.length_a   1.000
_cell.length_b   1.000
_cell.length_c   1.000
_cell.angle_alpha   90.00
_cell.angle_beta   90.00
_cell.angle_gamma   90.00
#
_symmetry.space_group_name_H-M   'P 1'
#
loop_
_entity.id
_entity.type
_entity.pdbx_description
1 polymer ?
#
loop_
_entity_poly.entity_id
_entity_poly.type
_entity_poly.pdbx_seq_one_letter_code
_entity_poly.pdbx_strand_id
1 'polypeptide(L)'
;MEQRSEFSSTEAVLLGALAPGVNAPTWNTLKLAFLLLSLCLTFMLSIAFTSGQSMLLVHVGFLISIASSLFILLNWFIKTK
;
A
#
# COMPACT_ATOMS: atom_id res chain seq x y z
N MET A 1 -5.07 17.51 -31.90
CA MET A 1 -5.45 17.66 -30.48
C MET A 1 -4.59 16.68 -29.71
N GLU A 2 -3.55 17.19 -29.04
CA GLU A 2 -2.55 16.40 -28.32
C GLU A 2 -3.18 15.90 -27.01
N GLN A 3 -3.52 14.61 -26.95
CA GLN A 3 -3.97 13.97 -25.72
C GLN A 3 -2.77 13.81 -24.78
N ARG A 4 -2.50 14.84 -23.98
CA ARG A 4 -1.68 14.67 -22.78
C ARG A 4 -2.50 13.86 -21.80
N SER A 5 -2.27 12.55 -21.77
CA SER A 5 -2.61 11.71 -20.63
C SER A 5 -2.06 12.40 -19.39
N GLU A 6 -2.93 12.99 -18.57
CA GLU A 6 -2.61 13.52 -17.26
C GLU A 6 -2.14 12.37 -16.38
N PHE A 7 -0.86 11.98 -16.53
CA PHE A 7 -0.19 11.23 -15.49
C PHE A 7 -0.18 12.15 -14.27
N SER A 8 -1.00 11.79 -13.29
CA SER A 8 -1.00 12.42 -11.98
C SER A 8 0.45 12.46 -11.51
N SER A 9 0.97 13.64 -11.15
CA SER A 9 2.38 13.82 -10.75
C SER A 9 2.82 12.83 -9.67
N THR A 10 1.87 12.32 -8.88
CA THR A 10 2.06 11.25 -7.91
C THR A 10 2.42 9.91 -8.55
N GLU A 11 1.79 9.53 -9.65
CA GLU A 11 2.18 8.34 -10.43
C GLU A 11 3.59 8.50 -11.00
N ALA A 12 3.93 9.68 -11.53
CA ALA A 12 5.27 9.93 -12.08
C ALA A 12 6.37 9.86 -11.01
N VAL A 13 6.11 10.37 -9.81
CA VAL A 13 7.04 10.27 -8.66
C VAL A 13 7.10 8.84 -8.13
N LEU A 14 5.97 8.13 -8.07
CA LEU A 14 5.93 6.72 -7.68
C LEU A 14 6.64 5.83 -8.72
N LEU A 15 6.49 6.12 -10.02
CA LEU A 15 7.21 5.50 -11.14
C LEU A 15 8.71 5.83 -11.11
N GLY A 16 9.07 7.03 -10.67
CA GLY A 16 10.46 7.42 -10.44
C GLY A 16 11.08 6.66 -9.27
N ALA A 17 10.32 6.45 -8.19
CA ALA A 17 10.75 5.66 -7.03
C ALA A 17 10.70 4.13 -7.29
N LEU A 18 9.82 3.67 -8.17
CA LEU A 18 9.68 2.27 -8.62
C LEU A 18 10.07 2.13 -10.10
N ALA A 19 11.26 2.64 -10.45
CA ALA A 19 11.77 2.63 -11.82
C ALA A 19 11.49 1.28 -12.54
N PRO A 20 11.06 1.29 -13.82
CA PRO A 20 10.69 0.12 -14.62
C PRO A 20 11.67 -1.07 -14.72
N GLY A 21 12.85 -1.02 -14.10
CA GLY A 21 13.91 -2.03 -14.16
C GLY A 21 14.00 -2.97 -12.96
N VAL A 22 13.03 -2.98 -12.04
CA VAL A 22 13.05 -3.88 -10.88
C VAL A 22 12.41 -5.24 -11.22
N ASN A 23 13.14 -6.30 -10.90
CA ASN A 23 12.95 -7.70 -11.29
C ASN A 23 11.65 -8.28 -10.68
N ALA A 24 11.07 -9.33 -11.30
CA ALA A 24 9.93 -10.09 -10.74
C ALA A 24 10.06 -10.45 -9.23
N PRO A 25 11.23 -10.88 -8.71
CA PRO A 25 11.39 -11.12 -7.27
C PRO A 25 11.25 -9.86 -6.40
N THR A 26 11.59 -8.67 -6.88
CA THR A 26 11.44 -7.41 -6.12
C THR A 26 9.97 -7.06 -5.90
N TRP A 27 9.12 -7.29 -6.90
CA TRP A 27 7.66 -7.13 -6.77
C TRP A 27 7.05 -8.12 -5.80
N ASN A 28 7.57 -9.35 -5.76
CA ASN A 28 7.14 -10.35 -4.80
C ASN A 28 7.51 -9.96 -3.36
N THR A 29 8.73 -9.46 -3.15
CA THR A 29 9.17 -8.93 -1.85
C THR A 29 8.30 -7.78 -1.38
N LEU A 30 7.94 -6.85 -2.27
CA LEU A 30 7.07 -5.73 -1.92
C LEU A 30 5.65 -6.21 -1.54
N LYS A 31 5.10 -7.17 -2.29
CA LYS A 31 3.82 -7.82 -1.92
C LYS A 31 3.89 -8.51 -0.56
N LEU A 32 4.97 -9.24 -0.28
CA LEU A 32 5.20 -9.87 1.02
C LEU A 32 5.32 -8.84 2.15
N ALA A 33 6.02 -7.73 1.93
CA ALA A 33 6.11 -6.65 2.90
C ALA A 33 4.73 -6.07 3.24
N PHE A 34 3.86 -5.84 2.25
CA PHE A 34 2.48 -5.41 2.49
C PHE A 34 1.65 -6.45 3.25
N LEU A 35 1.83 -7.74 2.97
CA LEU A 35 1.14 -8.81 3.72
C LEU A 35 1.58 -8.86 5.18
N LEU A 36 2.90 -8.78 5.44
CA LEU A 36 3.44 -8.75 6.80
C LEU A 36 3.03 -7.49 7.55
N LEU A 37 3.00 -6.34 6.87
CA LEU A 37 2.49 -5.09 7.41
C LEU A 37 1.02 -5.24 7.81
N SER A 38 0.17 -5.74 6.92
CA SER A 38 -1.25 -5.99 7.20
C SER A 38 -1.47 -6.97 8.35
N LEU A 39 -0.69 -8.05 8.43
CA LEU A 39 -0.71 -9.01 9.53
C LEU A 39 -0.36 -8.33 10.87
N CYS A 40 0.71 -7.53 10.89
CA CYS A 40 1.12 -6.77 12.07
C CYS A 40 0.04 -5.78 12.51
N LEU A 41 -0.57 -5.06 11.57
CA LEU A 41 -1.65 -4.12 11.85
C LEU A 41 -2.91 -4.81 12.39
N THR A 42 -3.26 -5.98 11.87
CA THR A 42 -4.38 -6.80 12.38
C THR A 42 -4.11 -7.27 13.81
N PHE A 43 -2.86 -7.62 14.11
CA PHE A 43 -2.44 -7.99 15.46
C PHE A 43 -2.50 -6.79 16.43
N MET A 44 -1.98 -5.64 16.01
CA MET A 44 -2.09 -4.38 16.77
C MET A 44 -3.54 -3.98 17.00
N LEU A 45 -4.43 -4.22 16.03
CA LEU A 45 -5.86 -3.96 16.16
C LEU A 45 -6.50 -4.88 17.21
N SER A 46 -6.16 -6.18 17.18
CA SER A 46 -6.61 -7.16 18.17
C SER A 46 -6.20 -6.78 19.59
N ILE A 47 -4.96 -6.29 19.77
CA ILE A 47 -4.47 -5.79 21.06
C ILE A 47 -5.21 -4.51 21.46
N ALA A 48 -5.42 -3.58 20.53
CA ALA A 48 -6.16 -2.34 20.80
C ALA A 48 -7.63 -2.60 21.19
N PHE A 49 -8.24 -3.67 20.68
CA PHE A 49 -9.58 -4.12 21.13
C PHE A 49 -9.54 -4.59 22.58
N THR A 50 -8.49 -5.32 22.96
CA THR A 50 -8.32 -5.80 24.35
C THR A 50 -8.05 -4.65 25.33
N SER A 51 -7.36 -3.59 24.90
CA SER A 51 -7.03 -2.45 25.76
C SER A 51 -8.18 -1.48 25.98
N GLY A 52 -9.27 -1.59 25.20
CA GLY A 52 -10.46 -0.73 25.31
C GLY A 52 -10.22 0.73 24.92
N GLN A 53 -9.06 1.06 24.34
CA GLN A 53 -8.73 2.42 23.93
C GLN A 53 -9.29 2.71 22.53
N SER A 54 -10.48 3.31 22.49
CA SER A 54 -11.21 3.66 21.25
C SER A 54 -10.38 4.50 20.26
N MET A 55 -9.55 5.41 20.75
CA MET A 55 -8.65 6.21 19.92
C MET A 55 -7.61 5.36 19.17
N LEU A 56 -7.07 4.31 19.80
CA LEU A 56 -6.14 3.38 19.15
C LEU A 56 -6.85 2.55 18.08
N LEU A 57 -8.09 2.13 18.31
CA LEU A 57 -8.87 1.39 17.33
C LEU A 57 -9.08 2.20 16.04
N VAL A 58 -9.45 3.48 16.17
CA VAL A 58 -9.60 4.38 15.01
C VAL A 58 -8.26 4.58 14.30
N HIS A 59 -7.18 4.80 15.05
CA HIS A 59 -5.85 5.00 14.47
C HIS A 59 -5.36 3.76 13.71
N VAL A 60 -5.42 2.58 14.31
CA VAL A 60 -4.98 1.33 13.68
C VAL A 60 -5.90 0.97 12.50
N GLY A 61 -7.21 1.21 12.62
CA GLY A 61 -8.15 1.05 11.51
C GLY A 61 -7.81 1.92 10.30
N PHE A 62 -7.42 3.18 10.54
CA PHE A 62 -6.97 4.09 9.48
C PHE A 62 -5.69 3.58 8.80
N LEU A 63 -4.73 3.09 9.57
CA LEU A 63 -3.50 2.51 9.02
C LEU A 63 -3.77 1.25 8.17
N ILE A 64 -4.74 0.40 8.57
CA ILE A 64 -5.18 -0.75 7.76
C ILE A 64 -5.79 -0.29 6.43
N SER A 65 -6.62 0.77 6.46
CA SER A 65 -7.23 1.34 5.25
C SER A 65 -6.17 1.87 4.27
N ILE A 66 -5.14 2.56 4.77
CA ILE A 66 -4.01 3.03 3.96
C ILE A 66 -3.23 1.85 3.39
N ALA A 67 -2.88 0.85 4.22
CA ALA A 67 -2.13 -0.33 3.77
C ALA A 67 -2.88 -1.11 2.67
N SER A 68 -4.19 -1.28 2.82
CA SER A 68 -5.05 -1.91 1.81
C SER A 68 -5.11 -1.09 0.52
N SER A 69 -5.27 0.23 0.62
CA SER A 69 -5.30 1.13 -0.55
C SER A 69 -3.98 1.08 -1.33
N LEU A 70 -2.85 1.11 -0.63
CA LEU A 70 -1.53 0.96 -1.26
C LEU A 70 -1.34 -0.43 -1.90
N PHE A 71 -1.84 -1.50 -1.27
CA PHE A 71 -1.77 -2.83 -1.84
C PHE A 71 -2.62 -2.95 -3.12
N ILE A 72 -3.80 -2.34 -3.16
CA ILE A 72 -4.64 -2.27 -4.36
C ILE A 72 -3.92 -1.47 -5.46
N LEU A 73 -3.38 -0.29 -5.14
CA LEU A 73 -2.60 0.51 -6.08
C LEU A 73 -1.41 -0.28 -6.65
N LEU A 74 -0.68 -1.00 -5.79
CA LEU A 74 0.45 -1.82 -6.20
C LEU A 74 0.04 -2.94 -7.16
N ASN A 75 -1.05 -3.65 -6.86
CA ASN A 75 -1.54 -4.71 -7.74
C ASN A 75 -2.08 -4.17 -9.06
N TRP A 76 -2.73 -3.01 -9.03
CA TRP A 76 -3.19 -2.31 -10.22
C TRP A 76 -1.99 -1.92 -11.10
N PHE A 77 -0.96 -1.32 -10.51
CA PHE A 77 0.28 -0.93 -11.21
C PHE A 77 1.01 -2.13 -11.86
N ILE A 78 1.15 -3.25 -11.13
CA ILE A 78 1.78 -4.47 -11.67
C ILE A 78 0.95 -5.07 -12.81
N LYS A 79 -0.38 -4.96 -12.75
CA LYS A 79 -1.29 -5.48 -13.79
C LYS A 79 -1.29 -4.62 -15.07
N THR A 80 -1.01 -3.32 -14.96
CA THR A 80 -0.92 -2.39 -16.09
C THR A 80 0.41 -2.42 -16.84
N LYS A 81 1.40 -3.18 -16.34
CA LYS A 81 2.64 -3.52 -17.05
C LYS A 81 2.47 -4.77 -17.90
#